data_AF-A0A854FAB7-F1
#
_entry.id   AF-A0A854FAB7-F1
#
_cell.length_a   1.000
_cell.length_b   1.000
_cell.length_c   1.000
_cell.angle_alpha   90.00
_cell.angle_beta   90.00
_cell.angle_gamma   90.00
#
_symmetry.space_group_name_H-M   'P 1'
#
loop_
_entity.id
_entity.type
_entity.pdbx_description
1 polymer ?
#
loop_
_entity_poly.entity_id
_entity_poly.type
_entity_poly.pdbx_seq_one_letter_code
_entity_poly.pdbx_strand_id
1 'polypeptide(L)'
;MPLCDYASAWSRIGAVEITDHAGKPCFGLPRKERKRIGKTPEVFGVEVHDAITPPLRRQWSFYFAHPASIPLPPGACVVYGEVPANAISRQTAMPLQPGRLYDVSLSATRTGATQHHSARFCLKANPDGSLRAIQVHYDEALGWSPSVCLP
;
A
#
# COMPACT_ATOMS: atom_id res chain seq x y z
N MET A 1 38.92 24.58 3.15
CA MET A 1 38.26 23.32 3.56
C MET A 1 36.77 23.49 3.29
N PRO A 2 36.18 22.81 2.30
CA PRO A 2 34.75 22.95 2.02
C PRO A 2 33.95 22.17 3.07
N LEU A 3 32.89 22.79 3.56
CA LEU A 3 31.89 22.20 4.45
C LEU A 3 31.16 21.11 3.65
N CYS A 4 31.22 19.87 4.14
CA CYS A 4 30.38 18.78 3.64
C CYS A 4 28.90 19.15 3.88
N ASP A 5 28.17 19.40 2.80
CA ASP A 5 26.72 19.41 2.82
C ASP A 5 26.22 18.03 3.25
N TYR A 6 25.74 17.93 4.49
CA TYR A 6 24.91 16.82 4.93
C TYR A 6 23.59 16.88 4.14
N ALA A 7 23.54 16.20 3.00
CA ALA A 7 22.29 15.85 2.36
C ALA A 7 21.52 14.91 3.29
N SER A 8 20.72 15.48 4.20
CA SER A 8 19.72 14.73 4.94
C SER A 8 18.70 14.23 3.92
N ALA A 9 18.87 12.98 3.47
CA ALA A 9 17.87 12.32 2.66
C ALA A 9 16.66 12.02 3.56
N TRP A 10 15.73 12.97 3.67
CA TRP A 10 14.42 12.68 4.23
C TRP A 10 13.78 11.65 3.31
N SER A 11 13.80 10.39 3.73
CA SER A 11 13.13 9.30 3.03
C SER A 11 11.63 9.61 3.02
N ARG A 12 11.17 10.27 1.97
CA ARG A 12 9.76 10.58 1.79
C ARG A 12 9.02 9.26 1.56
N ILE A 13 7.99 9.02 2.37
CA ILE A 13 7.01 7.96 2.11
C ILE A 13 6.18 8.40 0.90
N GLY A 14 6.16 7.59 -0.16
CA GLY A 14 5.34 7.82 -1.34
C GLY A 14 3.88 7.43 -1.10
N ALA A 15 2.99 7.81 -2.00
CA ALA A 15 1.58 7.44 -1.90
C ALA A 15 1.29 6.11 -2.62
N VAL A 16 0.41 5.29 -2.04
CA VAL A 16 -0.27 4.18 -2.74
C VAL A 16 -1.64 4.68 -3.23
N GLU A 17 -2.01 4.23 -4.43
CA GLU A 17 -3.37 4.38 -4.96
C GLU A 17 -4.13 3.08 -4.68
N ILE A 18 -5.32 3.18 -4.09
CA ILE A 18 -6.13 2.02 -3.73
C ILE A 18 -7.40 2.06 -4.55
N THR A 19 -7.61 0.99 -5.31
CA THR A 19 -8.81 0.79 -6.14
C THR A 19 -9.53 -0.47 -5.70
N ASP A 20 -10.81 -0.57 -6.05
CA ASP A 20 -11.59 -1.79 -5.84
C ASP A 20 -11.45 -2.72 -7.05
N HIS A 21 -11.18 -3.99 -6.78
CA HIS A 21 -11.15 -5.05 -7.78
C HIS A 21 -12.02 -6.21 -7.30
N ALA A 22 -13.31 -6.14 -7.65
CA ALA A 22 -14.33 -7.11 -7.24
C ALA A 22 -14.42 -7.30 -5.71
N GLY A 23 -14.46 -6.18 -4.98
CA GLY A 23 -14.56 -6.16 -3.51
C GLY A 23 -13.24 -6.42 -2.77
N LYS A 24 -12.13 -6.56 -3.51
CA LYS A 24 -10.78 -6.63 -2.94
C LYS A 24 -10.02 -5.33 -3.20
N PRO A 25 -9.23 -4.84 -2.23
CA PRO A 25 -8.37 -3.70 -2.46
C PRO A 25 -7.24 -4.08 -3.41
N CYS A 26 -6.96 -3.20 -4.36
CA CYS A 26 -5.87 -3.33 -5.32
C CYS A 26 -4.91 -2.16 -5.19
N PHE A 27 -3.64 -2.47 -4.93
CA PHE A 27 -2.61 -1.50 -4.54
C PHE A 27 -1.75 -1.10 -5.73
N GLY A 28 -1.95 0.13 -6.21
CA GLY A 28 -1.22 0.73 -7.32
C GLY A 28 -0.36 1.92 -6.88
N LEU A 29 0.23 2.59 -7.86
CA LEU A 29 0.90 3.86 -7.67
C LEU A 29 0.15 4.97 -8.42
N PRO A 30 -0.13 6.11 -7.79
CA PRO A 30 -0.86 7.20 -8.44
C PRO A 30 0.00 7.82 -9.54
N ARG A 31 -0.67 8.46 -10.53
CA ARG A 31 0.00 9.09 -11.68
C ARG A 31 1.15 10.03 -11.29
N LYS A 32 0.99 10.80 -10.20
CA LYS A 32 2.02 11.71 -9.69
C LYS A 32 3.30 10.97 -9.29
N GLU A 33 3.16 9.83 -8.62
CA GLU A 33 4.29 9.02 -8.17
C GLU A 33 4.99 8.34 -9.36
N ARG A 34 4.19 7.83 -10.30
CA ARG A 34 4.73 7.24 -11.55
C ARG A 34 5.54 8.25 -12.37
N LYS A 35 5.04 9.49 -12.52
CA LYS A 35 5.77 10.57 -13.19
C LYS A 35 7.10 10.89 -12.49
N ARG A 36 7.12 10.84 -11.15
CA ARG A 36 8.34 11.07 -10.37
C ARG A 36 9.37 9.96 -10.56
N ILE A 37 8.92 8.71 -10.62
CA ILE A 37 9.79 7.55 -10.87
C ILE A 37 10.36 7.58 -12.31
N GLY A 38 9.60 8.08 -13.27
CA GLY A 38 10.06 8.31 -14.65
C GLY A 38 10.25 7.04 -15.49
N LYS A 39 10.05 5.86 -14.91
CA LYS A 39 10.07 4.54 -15.56
C LYS A 39 9.02 3.63 -14.94
N THR A 40 8.85 2.42 -15.48
CA THR A 40 7.96 1.41 -14.87
C THR A 40 8.47 1.04 -13.48
N PRO A 41 7.67 1.22 -12.42
CA PRO A 41 8.03 0.83 -11.06
C PRO A 41 8.14 -0.69 -10.93
N GLU A 42 9.08 -1.13 -10.10
CA GLU A 42 9.29 -2.56 -9.80
C GLU A 42 8.88 -2.82 -8.34
N VAL A 43 7.85 -3.63 -8.12
CA VAL A 43 7.36 -3.98 -6.78
C VAL A 43 8.15 -5.16 -6.23
N PHE A 44 8.66 -5.02 -5.02
CA PHE A 44 9.43 -6.06 -4.33
C PHE A 44 8.82 -6.47 -2.98
N GLY A 45 7.70 -5.87 -2.58
CA GLY A 45 6.94 -6.34 -1.42
C GLY A 45 5.69 -5.51 -1.14
N VAL A 46 4.74 -6.16 -0.47
CA VAL A 46 3.51 -5.54 0.03
C VAL A 46 3.24 -6.07 1.43
N GLU A 47 2.81 -5.19 2.32
CA GLU A 47 2.42 -5.51 3.67
C GLU A 47 1.16 -4.75 4.06
N VAL A 48 0.18 -5.46 4.62
CA VAL A 48 -1.07 -4.90 5.10
C VAL A 48 -1.22 -5.18 6.59
N HIS A 49 -1.55 -4.15 7.35
CA HIS A 49 -1.79 -4.22 8.79
C HIS A 49 -3.16 -3.69 9.15
N ASP A 50 -3.69 -4.17 10.27
CA ASP A 50 -4.73 -3.45 10.98
C ASP A 50 -4.19 -2.14 11.56
N ALA A 51 -4.84 -1.01 11.29
CA ALA A 51 -4.34 0.32 11.64
C ALA A 51 -4.82 0.85 13.01
N ILE A 52 -5.73 0.15 13.71
CA ILE A 52 -6.49 0.76 14.82
C ILE A 52 -5.96 0.34 16.20
N THR A 53 -5.32 -0.83 16.37
CA THR A 53 -4.92 -1.29 17.71
C THR A 53 -3.54 -1.93 17.72
N PRO A 54 -2.55 -1.35 18.43
CA PRO A 54 -1.29 -2.00 18.72
C PRO A 54 -1.47 -3.29 19.55
N PRO A 55 -0.68 -4.35 19.31
CA PRO A 55 0.29 -4.45 18.22
C PRO A 55 -0.40 -4.55 16.86
N LEU A 56 0.09 -3.78 15.87
CA LEU A 56 -0.45 -3.78 14.51
C LEU A 56 -0.43 -5.22 13.97
N ARG A 57 -1.61 -5.82 13.84
CA ARG A 57 -1.73 -7.19 13.36
C ARG A 57 -1.55 -7.20 11.86
N ARG A 58 -0.50 -7.87 11.38
CA ARG A 58 -0.29 -8.11 9.95
C ARG A 58 -1.42 -8.99 9.41
N GLN A 59 -2.12 -8.48 8.42
CA GLN A 59 -3.24 -9.17 7.76
C GLN A 59 -2.78 -9.92 6.53
N TRP A 60 -1.75 -9.41 5.85
CA TRP A 60 -1.21 -10.03 4.64
C TRP A 60 0.16 -9.46 4.34
N SER A 61 1.08 -10.29 3.86
CA SER A 61 2.28 -9.78 3.22
C SER A 61 3.00 -10.80 2.36
N PHE A 62 3.68 -10.27 1.35
CA PHE A 62 4.69 -10.98 0.59
C PHE A 62 5.88 -10.06 0.31
N TYR A 63 7.01 -10.66 -0.02
CA TYR A 63 8.18 -9.96 -0.52
C TYR A 63 8.93 -10.81 -1.54
N PHE A 64 9.75 -10.19 -2.35
CA PHE A 64 10.67 -10.88 -3.25
C PHE A 64 12.07 -10.91 -2.64
N ALA A 65 12.76 -12.05 -2.77
CA ALA A 65 14.19 -12.09 -2.51
C ALA A 65 14.93 -11.33 -3.63
N HIS A 66 15.90 -10.50 -3.27
CA HIS A 66 16.71 -9.79 -4.27
C HIS A 66 17.42 -10.80 -5.19
N PRO A 67 17.42 -10.62 -6.52
CA PRO A 67 17.00 -9.43 -7.28
C PRO A 67 15.57 -9.45 -7.85
N ALA A 68 14.70 -10.37 -7.43
CA ALA A 68 13.37 -10.50 -8.00
C ALA A 68 12.44 -9.31 -7.67
N SER A 69 11.55 -9.01 -8.62
CA SER A 69 10.48 -8.02 -8.52
C SER A 69 9.43 -8.31 -9.60
N ILE A 70 8.30 -7.59 -9.54
CA ILE A 70 7.34 -7.53 -10.66
C ILE A 70 7.16 -6.10 -11.17
N PRO A 71 7.04 -5.90 -12.50
CA PRO A 71 6.76 -4.59 -13.05
C PRO A 71 5.32 -4.19 -12.70
N LEU A 72 5.13 -2.92 -12.36
CA LEU A 72 3.83 -2.33 -12.08
C LEU A 72 3.49 -1.28 -13.16
N PRO A 73 3.01 -1.68 -14.34
CA PRO A 73 2.66 -0.73 -15.41
C PRO A 73 1.47 0.18 -15.01
N PRO A 74 1.21 1.27 -15.75
CA PRO A 74 0.05 2.13 -15.51
C PRO A 74 -1.25 1.33 -15.52
N GLY A 75 -2.14 1.60 -14.55
CA GLY A 75 -3.42 0.88 -14.40
C GLY A 75 -3.30 -0.50 -13.75
N ALA A 76 -2.10 -1.08 -13.65
CA ALA A 76 -1.89 -2.31 -12.88
C ALA A 76 -1.72 -2.00 -11.38
N CYS A 77 -2.13 -2.98 -10.58
CA CYS A 77 -2.09 -2.94 -9.13
C CYS A 77 -1.90 -4.36 -8.58
N VAL A 78 -1.45 -4.45 -7.33
CA VAL A 78 -1.30 -5.71 -6.60
C VAL A 78 -2.61 -5.98 -5.86
N VAL A 79 -3.33 -7.03 -6.23
CA VAL A 79 -4.61 -7.40 -5.61
C VAL A 79 -4.35 -8.06 -4.25
N TYR A 80 -5.10 -7.65 -3.23
CA TYR A 80 -5.00 -8.25 -1.90
C TYR A 80 -5.24 -9.75 -1.91
N GLY A 81 -4.28 -10.49 -1.31
CA GLY A 81 -4.29 -11.94 -1.21
C GLY A 81 -3.71 -12.68 -2.42
N GLU A 82 -3.38 -11.97 -3.51
CA GLU A 82 -2.69 -12.56 -4.65
C GLU A 82 -1.18 -12.44 -4.47
N VAL A 83 -0.53 -13.59 -4.26
CA VAL A 83 0.93 -13.66 -4.14
C VAL A 83 1.51 -13.99 -5.51
N PRO A 84 2.31 -13.10 -6.12
CA PRO A 84 2.93 -13.39 -7.41
C PRO A 84 3.82 -14.64 -7.39
N ALA A 85 3.99 -15.27 -8.54
CA ALA A 85 4.95 -16.37 -8.68
C ALA A 85 6.36 -15.89 -8.26
N ASN A 86 7.08 -16.73 -7.52
CA ASN A 86 8.43 -16.46 -6.97
C ASN A 86 8.50 -15.41 -5.85
N ALA A 87 7.37 -14.90 -5.36
CA ALA A 87 7.34 -14.14 -4.11
C ALA A 87 7.28 -15.08 -2.89
N ILE A 88 7.89 -14.65 -1.79
CA ILE A 88 7.82 -15.33 -0.50
C ILE A 88 6.63 -14.76 0.26
N SER A 89 5.61 -15.58 0.48
CA SER A 89 4.49 -15.24 1.37
C SER A 89 4.98 -15.29 2.82
N ARG A 90 4.92 -14.14 3.51
CA ARG A 90 5.27 -14.05 4.93
C ARG A 90 4.04 -14.11 5.82
N GLN A 91 2.89 -13.68 5.31
CA GLN A 91 1.60 -13.81 5.97
C GLN A 91 0.53 -14.06 4.91
N THR A 92 -0.12 -15.22 4.96
CA THR A 92 -1.30 -15.51 4.15
C THR A 92 -2.41 -14.51 4.44
N ALA A 93 -3.13 -14.09 3.41
CA ALA A 93 -4.18 -13.09 3.53
C ALA A 93 -5.28 -13.55 4.48
N MET A 94 -5.55 -12.70 5.46
CA MET A 94 -6.68 -12.85 6.36
C MET A 94 -7.93 -12.20 5.76
N PRO A 95 -9.14 -12.68 6.11
CA PRO A 95 -10.37 -11.98 5.76
C PRO A 95 -10.36 -10.55 6.32
N LEU A 96 -10.47 -9.56 5.44
CA LEU A 96 -10.66 -8.17 5.83
C LEU A 96 -12.10 -7.98 6.28
N GLN A 97 -12.30 -7.20 7.34
CA GLN A 97 -13.61 -6.95 7.93
C GLN A 97 -14.10 -5.55 7.55
N PRO A 98 -15.38 -5.38 7.23
CA PRO A 98 -15.98 -4.07 7.04
C PRO A 98 -15.85 -3.21 8.30
N GLY A 99 -15.80 -1.89 8.14
CA GLY A 99 -15.71 -0.96 9.28
C GLY A 99 -14.33 -0.84 9.93
N ARG A 100 -13.33 -1.61 9.47
CA ARG A 100 -11.96 -1.53 9.97
C ARG A 100 -11.05 -0.73 9.04
N LEU A 101 -10.16 0.05 9.65
CA LEU A 101 -9.10 0.78 8.97
C LEU A 101 -7.86 -0.09 8.87
N TYR A 102 -7.31 -0.16 7.67
CA TYR A 102 -6.09 -0.88 7.36
C TYR A 102 -5.03 0.07 6.82
N ASP A 103 -3.77 -0.26 7.08
CA ASP A 103 -2.60 0.39 6.50
C ASP A 103 -1.96 -0.57 5.50
N VAL A 104 -1.60 -0.05 4.32
CA VAL A 104 -0.79 -0.79 3.35
C VAL A 104 0.53 -0.08 3.17
N SER A 105 1.60 -0.87 3.19
CA SER A 105 2.94 -0.48 2.77
C SER A 105 3.29 -1.25 1.49
N LEU A 106 3.62 -0.53 0.43
CA LEU A 106 4.06 -1.07 -0.86
C LEU A 106 5.47 -0.59 -1.14
N SER A 107 6.37 -1.53 -1.37
CA SER A 107 7.77 -1.22 -1.62
C SER A 107 8.04 -1.34 -3.12
N ALA A 108 8.30 -0.20 -3.76
CA ALA A 108 8.42 -0.11 -5.22
C ALA A 108 9.58 0.78 -5.66
N THR A 109 10.31 0.31 -6.68
CA THR A 109 11.46 0.95 -7.34
C THR A 109 12.64 1.28 -6.41
N ARG A 110 13.82 0.74 -6.74
CA ARG A 110 15.07 1.02 -6.03
C ARG A 110 15.94 2.02 -6.80
N THR A 111 15.47 3.25 -7.02
CA THR A 111 16.31 4.34 -7.55
C THR A 111 16.93 5.11 -6.38
N GLY A 112 18.11 4.70 -5.94
CA GLY A 112 18.67 5.19 -4.67
C GLY A 112 18.00 4.51 -3.46
N ALA A 113 17.73 5.26 -2.39
CA ALA A 113 17.04 4.77 -1.20
C ALA A 113 15.67 4.15 -1.55
N THR A 114 15.39 2.98 -0.98
CA THR A 114 14.13 2.25 -1.08
C THR A 114 12.94 3.16 -0.82
N GLN A 115 12.13 3.45 -1.84
CA GLN A 115 10.90 4.24 -1.64
C GLN A 115 9.81 3.31 -1.11
N HIS A 116 9.50 3.50 0.17
CA HIS A 116 8.30 2.92 0.77
C HIS A 116 7.13 3.82 0.40
N HIS A 117 6.06 3.22 -0.10
CA HIS A 117 4.80 3.89 -0.36
C HIS A 117 3.78 3.41 0.67
N SER A 118 2.89 4.28 1.13
CA SER A 118 1.79 3.86 1.98
C SER A 118 0.47 4.54 1.66
N ALA A 119 -0.61 3.91 2.13
CA ALA A 119 -1.94 4.50 2.18
C ALA A 119 -2.77 3.76 3.24
N ARG A 120 -3.93 4.32 3.56
CA ARG A 120 -4.93 3.66 4.41
C ARG A 120 -6.20 3.40 3.62
N PHE A 121 -6.90 2.33 3.98
CA PHE A 121 -8.15 1.94 3.35
C PHE A 121 -9.07 1.21 4.31
N CYS A 122 -10.31 1.02 3.90
CA CYS A 122 -11.24 0.12 4.56
C CYS A 122 -12.12 -0.59 3.54
N LEU A 123 -12.85 -1.60 4.00
CA LEU A 123 -13.93 -2.21 3.26
C LEU A 123 -15.26 -1.65 3.76
N LYS A 124 -16.12 -1.25 2.82
CA LYS A 124 -17.53 -0.96 3.07
C LYS A 124 -18.40 -2.07 2.52
N ALA A 125 -19.47 -2.39 3.22
CA ALA A 125 -20.53 -3.22 2.68
C ALA A 125 -21.47 -2.35 1.84
N ASN A 126 -21.74 -2.78 0.62
CA ASN A 126 -22.81 -2.24 -0.21
C ASN A 126 -24.17 -2.78 0.29
N PRO A 127 -25.30 -2.14 -0.09
CA PRO A 127 -26.63 -2.61 0.30
C PRO A 127 -26.97 -4.04 -0.14
N ASP A 128 -26.34 -4.53 -1.21
CA ASP A 128 -26.48 -5.90 -1.73
C ASP A 128 -25.61 -6.94 -0.99
N GLY A 129 -24.87 -6.52 0.04
CA GLY A 129 -23.96 -7.36 0.82
C GLY A 129 -22.57 -7.54 0.19
N SER A 130 -22.33 -7.02 -1.02
CA SER A 130 -20.99 -7.02 -1.61
C SER A 130 -20.05 -6.06 -0.87
N LEU A 131 -18.75 -6.32 -0.92
CA LEU A 131 -17.76 -5.44 -0.31
C LEU A 131 -17.18 -4.49 -1.37
N ARG A 132 -16.75 -3.32 -0.92
CA ARG A 132 -16.01 -2.35 -1.73
C ARG A 132 -14.84 -1.78 -0.93
N ALA A 133 -13.65 -1.84 -1.51
CA ALA A 133 -12.49 -1.14 -0.99
C ALA A 133 -12.58 0.37 -1.25
N ILE A 134 -12.32 1.17 -0.21
CA ILE A 134 -12.20 2.62 -0.33
C ILE A 134 -10.89 3.09 0.26
N GLN A 135 -10.21 3.97 -0.47
CA GLN A 135 -9.05 4.68 0.06
C GLN A 135 -9.53 5.70 1.10
N VAL A 136 -8.89 5.70 2.27
CA VAL A 136 -9.11 6.72 3.29
C VAL A 136 -8.03 7.77 3.13
N HIS A 137 -8.45 9.03 3.03
CA HIS A 137 -7.54 10.17 2.97
C HIS A 137 -7.40 10.78 4.36
N TYR A 138 -6.24 11.39 4.62
CA TYR A 138 -6.03 12.14 5.85
C TYR A 138 -6.91 13.38 5.82
N ASP A 139 -7.72 13.55 6.86
CA ASP A 139 -8.48 14.75 7.09
C ASP A 139 -7.73 15.63 8.10
N GLU A 140 -7.62 16.94 7.87
CA GLU A 140 -6.85 17.83 8.75
C GLU A 140 -7.50 18.02 10.13
N ALA A 141 -8.84 17.89 10.22
CA ALA A 141 -9.57 18.07 11.47
C ALA A 141 -9.72 16.75 12.24
N LEU A 142 -9.99 15.66 11.53
CA LEU A 142 -10.31 14.34 12.11
C LEU A 142 -9.12 13.37 12.08
N GLY A 143 -8.05 13.72 11.38
CA GLY A 143 -6.92 12.84 11.13
C GLY A 143 -7.32 11.62 10.30
N TRP A 144 -6.73 10.47 10.63
CA TRP A 144 -7.08 9.19 10.04
C TRP A 144 -8.28 8.58 10.77
N SER A 145 -9.48 9.07 10.47
CA SER A 145 -10.68 8.65 11.21
C SER A 145 -11.22 7.29 10.73
N PRO A 146 -11.38 6.30 11.64
CA PRO A 146 -12.12 5.08 11.34
C PRO A 146 -13.60 5.34 11.02
N SER A 147 -14.16 6.51 11.37
CA SER A 147 -15.57 6.83 11.08
C SER A 147 -15.89 6.80 9.57
N VAL A 148 -14.89 7.09 8.72
CA VAL A 148 -15.01 6.96 7.26
C VAL A 148 -15.29 5.51 6.84
N CYS A 149 -14.93 4.53 7.67
CA CYS A 149 -15.09 3.11 7.43
C CYS A 149 -16.48 2.59 7.81
N LEU A 150 -17.25 3.34 8.61
CA LEU A 150 -18.57 2.92 9.03
C LEU A 150 -19.50 2.80 7.80
N PRO A 151 -20.48 1.88 7.83
CA PRO A 151 -21.47 1.71 6.77
C PRO A 151 -22.10 3.04 6.34
#